data_AF-A0A965EYN2-F1
#
_entry.id   AF-A0A965EYN2-F1
#
_cell.length_a   1.000
_cell.length_b   1.000
_cell.length_c   1.000
_cell.angle_alpha   90.00
_cell.angle_beta   90.00
_cell.angle_gamma   90.00
#
_symmetry.space_group_name_H-M   'P 1'
#
loop_
_entity.id
_entity.type
_entity.pdbx_description
1 polymer ?
#
loop_
_entity_poly.entity_id
_entity_poly.type
_entity_poly.pdbx_seq_one_letter_code
_entity_poly.pdbx_strand_id
1 'polypeptide(L)'
;MGRNLFLRSIANRTVGLLQTAPTASATNIREFDVVTCSDGRVLDGRVSAITGTVCGAGATALSKQSPFAEVDYKTSGGQDSYNAMQLSLNRRAANGVALNAQYTYGYSKGNTAGSNEAATAANNARALSQFDYDNGYNNFDVRHNFNLSALYNIPGSGAFTGGWTVGGIANMRSGLPVPVLVTRPDIVYIDGAGAVWGAPAADRTAVINKPGGG
;
A
#
# COMPACT_ATOMS: atom_id res chain seq x y z
N MET A 1 -15.62 -10.62 -12.94
CA MET A 1 -16.62 -9.91 -12.10
C MET A 1 -15.89 -9.07 -11.09
N GLY A 2 -16.30 -7.81 -10.90
CA GLY A 2 -15.71 -6.92 -9.89
C GLY A 2 -16.33 -7.13 -8.50
N ARG A 3 -15.60 -6.78 -7.45
CA ARG A 3 -16.08 -6.74 -6.06
C ARG A 3 -15.81 -5.37 -5.43
N ASN A 4 -16.71 -4.95 -4.56
CA ASN A 4 -16.52 -3.77 -3.73
C ASN A 4 -15.71 -4.15 -2.49
N LEU A 5 -14.70 -3.35 -2.19
CA LEU A 5 -13.78 -3.55 -1.09
C LEU A 5 -13.72 -2.30 -0.21
N PHE A 6 -13.25 -2.51 1.01
CA PHE A 6 -12.90 -1.41 1.90
C PHE A 6 -11.58 -0.78 1.46
N LEU A 7 -11.50 0.54 1.67
CA LEU A 7 -10.32 1.35 1.55
C LEU A 7 -9.86 1.75 2.95
N ARG A 8 -8.55 1.66 3.19
CA ARG A 8 -7.93 2.35 4.33
C ARG A 8 -7.78 3.81 3.93
N SER A 9 -8.44 4.65 4.69
CA SER A 9 -8.81 6.01 4.32
C SER A 9 -8.04 7.05 5.12
N ILE A 10 -6.72 6.86 5.18
CA ILE A 10 -5.72 7.83 5.69
C ILE A 10 -5.49 7.75 7.22
N ALA A 11 -4.24 8.05 7.60
CA ALA A 11 -3.73 8.32 8.94
C ALA A 11 -4.28 9.63 9.53
N ASN A 12 -4.00 9.89 10.82
CA ASN A 12 -4.37 11.15 11.49
C ASN A 12 -3.95 12.38 10.67
N ARG A 13 -4.90 13.30 10.45
CA ARG A 13 -4.66 14.53 9.69
C ARG A 13 -3.57 15.39 10.34
N THR A 14 -2.63 15.90 9.54
CA THR A 14 -1.66 16.90 10.00
C THR A 14 -2.32 18.28 10.02
N VAL A 15 -2.29 18.90 11.18
CA VAL A 15 -3.01 20.13 11.51
C VAL A 15 -2.09 21.30 11.83
N GLY A 16 -0.83 21.01 12.14
CA GLY A 16 0.18 22.01 12.47
C GLY A 16 1.58 21.41 12.51
N LEU A 17 2.56 22.26 12.79
CA LEU A 17 3.97 21.89 12.93
C LEU A 17 4.49 22.40 14.28
N LEU A 18 5.29 21.59 14.93
CA LEU A 18 6.10 21.99 16.08
C LEU A 18 7.57 22.01 15.66
N GLN A 19 8.18 23.18 15.73
CA GLN A 19 9.61 23.37 15.52
C GLN A 19 10.18 24.16 16.70
N THR A 20 11.09 23.53 17.45
CA THR A 20 11.63 24.10 18.69
C THR A 20 12.77 25.09 18.45
N ALA A 21 13.39 25.07 17.25
CA ALA A 21 14.39 26.04 16.80
C ALA A 21 14.46 26.06 15.26
N PRO A 22 14.89 27.15 14.61
CA PRO A 22 14.99 27.26 13.14
C PRO A 22 15.85 26.17 12.48
N THR A 23 16.86 25.66 13.18
CA THR A 23 17.74 24.57 12.72
C THR A 23 17.28 23.18 13.14
N ALA A 24 16.27 23.08 14.02
CA ALA A 24 15.74 21.80 14.46
C ALA A 24 14.71 21.25 13.46
N SER A 25 14.65 19.92 13.34
CA SER A 25 13.63 19.26 12.54
C SER A 25 12.25 19.55 13.10
N ALA A 26 11.34 20.02 12.27
CA ALA A 26 9.95 20.16 12.61
C ALA A 26 9.28 18.79 12.76
N THR A 27 8.28 18.72 13.63
CA THR A 27 7.46 17.54 13.86
C THR A 27 5.99 17.86 13.57
N ASN A 28 5.28 16.92 12.96
CA ASN A 28 3.86 17.11 12.66
C ASN A 28 3.04 17.09 13.95
N ILE A 29 2.12 18.04 14.07
CA ILE A 29 1.03 18.00 15.03
C ILE A 29 -0.19 17.46 14.27
N ARG A 30 -0.80 16.42 14.81
CA ARG A 30 -1.94 15.69 14.28
C ARG A 30 -3.20 15.99 15.09
N GLU A 31 -4.36 15.74 14.51
CA GLU A 31 -5.67 16.13 15.09
C GLU A 31 -5.96 15.60 16.50
N PHE A 32 -5.35 14.47 16.90
CA PHE A 32 -5.50 13.87 18.23
C PHE A 32 -4.32 14.13 19.17
N ASP A 33 -3.33 14.93 18.74
CA ASP A 33 -2.22 15.32 19.59
C ASP A 33 -2.66 16.34 20.64
N VAL A 34 -1.99 16.30 21.78
CA VAL A 34 -2.15 17.29 22.85
C VAL A 34 -0.95 18.22 22.82
N VAL A 35 -1.20 19.53 22.73
CA VAL A 35 -0.16 20.55 22.63
C VAL A 35 -0.25 21.52 23.80
N THR A 36 0.87 21.73 24.48
CA THR A 36 0.98 22.74 25.54
C THR A 36 1.61 24.02 24.98
N CYS A 37 0.91 25.13 25.13
CA CYS A 37 1.34 26.45 24.69
C CYS A 37 2.08 27.21 25.79
N SER A 38 2.90 28.18 25.39
CA SER A 38 3.71 29.02 26.28
C SER A 38 2.90 29.91 27.22
N ASP A 39 1.63 30.14 26.91
CA ASP A 39 0.67 30.90 27.73
C ASP A 39 -0.13 30.02 28.70
N GLY A 40 0.24 28.74 28.83
CA GLY A 40 -0.39 27.78 29.75
C GLY A 40 -1.62 27.08 29.18
N ARG A 41 -2.07 27.41 27.96
CA ARG A 41 -3.17 26.69 27.30
C ARG A 41 -2.73 25.29 26.91
N VAL A 42 -3.63 24.32 27.10
CA VAL A 42 -3.50 22.96 26.59
C VAL A 42 -4.56 22.75 25.53
N LEU A 43 -4.12 22.39 24.33
CA LEU A 43 -4.98 22.13 23.20
C LEU A 43 -5.05 20.63 22.99
N ASP A 44 -6.21 20.05 23.28
CA ASP A 44 -6.63 18.76 22.79
C ASP A 44 -7.72 19.02 21.73
N GLY A 45 -7.84 18.16 20.71
CA GLY A 45 -8.83 18.33 19.63
C GLY A 45 -10.31 18.39 20.07
N ARG A 46 -10.61 18.45 21.39
CA ARG A 46 -11.94 18.61 21.98
C ARG A 46 -12.39 20.07 22.15
N VAL A 47 -11.48 21.06 22.16
CA VAL A 47 -11.85 22.47 22.43
C VAL A 47 -11.63 23.40 21.22
N SER A 48 -10.82 23.00 20.25
CA SER A 48 -10.81 23.56 18.89
C SER A 48 -10.03 22.60 18.00
N ALA A 49 -10.44 22.45 16.75
CA ALA A 49 -9.60 21.80 15.76
C ALA A 49 -8.25 22.54 15.77
N ILE A 50 -7.18 21.83 16.14
CA ILE A 50 -5.82 22.32 15.96
C ILE A 50 -5.76 22.69 14.47
N THR A 51 -5.47 23.96 14.19
CA THR A 51 -5.33 24.47 12.82
C THR A 51 -4.01 25.23 12.75
N GLY A 52 -3.56 25.57 11.55
CA GLY A 52 -2.15 25.90 11.20
C GLY A 52 -1.42 27.00 12.00
N THR A 53 -2.05 27.64 12.97
CA THR A 53 -1.38 28.39 14.05
C THR A 53 -1.78 27.77 15.38
N VAL A 54 -1.13 26.66 15.76
CA VAL A 54 -1.60 25.80 16.85
C VAL A 54 -1.86 26.58 18.13
N CYS A 55 -0.95 27.45 18.55
CA CYS A 55 -1.13 28.28 19.75
C CYS A 55 -1.64 29.72 19.45
N GLY A 56 -2.07 30.05 18.23
CA GLY A 56 -2.48 31.41 17.86
C GLY A 56 -1.33 32.44 17.88
N ALA A 57 -1.65 33.70 17.64
CA ALA A 57 -0.68 34.79 17.67
C ALA A 57 -0.27 35.10 19.13
N GLY A 58 1.04 35.09 19.42
CA GLY A 58 1.59 35.47 20.73
C GLY A 58 1.93 34.31 21.67
N ALA A 59 1.71 33.05 21.28
CA ALA A 59 2.13 31.88 22.05
C ALA A 59 2.80 30.84 21.14
N THR A 60 3.82 30.16 21.67
CA THR A 60 4.54 29.08 20.99
C THR A 60 4.20 27.73 21.59
N ALA A 61 4.21 26.68 20.78
CA ALA A 61 4.03 25.32 21.27
C ALA A 61 5.33 24.84 21.96
N LEU A 62 5.24 24.44 23.21
CA LEU A 62 6.39 24.02 24.04
C LEU A 62 6.61 22.51 24.01
N SER A 63 5.52 21.75 24.07
CA SER A 63 5.56 20.29 24.06
C SER A 63 4.36 19.71 23.31
N LYS A 64 4.58 18.49 22.81
CA LYS A 64 3.61 17.70 22.09
C LYS A 64 3.54 16.32 22.74
N GLN A 65 2.34 15.88 23.06
CA GLN A 65 2.05 14.50 23.46
C GLN A 65 1.14 13.84 22.42
N SER A 66 1.49 12.63 21.99
CA SER A 66 0.69 11.81 21.08
C SER A 66 0.07 10.65 21.87
N PRO A 67 -1.07 10.86 22.55
CA PRO A 67 -1.69 9.81 23.37
C PRO A 67 -2.21 8.64 22.53
N PHE A 68 -2.47 8.86 21.25
CA PHE A 68 -2.88 7.85 20.29
C PHE A 68 -1.82 7.67 19.21
N ALA A 69 -1.67 6.42 18.76
CA ALA A 69 -0.91 6.11 17.55
C ALA A 69 -1.69 6.54 16.30
N GLU A 70 -1.32 5.99 15.14
CA GLU A 70 -2.09 6.19 13.91
C GLU A 70 -3.52 5.66 14.08
N VAL A 71 -4.51 6.53 13.89
CA VAL A 71 -5.92 6.20 13.81
C VAL A 71 -6.31 6.19 12.34
N ASP A 72 -6.84 5.06 11.90
CA ASP A 72 -7.23 4.86 10.52
C ASP A 72 -8.73 4.86 10.35
N TYR A 73 -9.19 5.59 9.34
CA TYR A 73 -10.56 5.46 8.88
C TYR A 73 -10.67 4.34 7.84
N LYS A 74 -11.71 3.52 7.92
CA LYS A 74 -12.01 2.53 6.87
C LYS A 74 -13.30 2.94 6.18
N THR A 75 -13.24 3.14 4.87
CA THR A 75 -14.38 3.54 4.05
C THR A 75 -14.71 2.45 3.04
N SER A 76 -15.95 2.41 2.57
CA SER A 76 -16.34 1.63 1.40
C SER A 76 -16.18 2.50 0.15
N GLY A 77 -15.69 1.92 -0.94
CA GLY A 77 -15.42 2.67 -2.18
C GLY A 77 -14.27 2.07 -3.01
N GLY A 78 -13.60 1.06 -2.48
CA GLY A 78 -12.58 0.32 -3.19
C GLY A 78 -13.20 -0.62 -4.21
N GLN A 79 -12.51 -0.82 -5.32
CA GLN A 79 -12.90 -1.77 -6.36
C GLN A 79 -11.72 -2.65 -6.73
N ASP A 80 -12.03 -3.91 -7.00
CA ASP A 80 -11.12 -4.86 -7.61
C ASP A 80 -11.88 -5.75 -8.60
N SER A 81 -11.22 -6.12 -9.69
CA SER A 81 -11.75 -6.95 -10.75
C SER A 81 -10.74 -8.01 -11.18
N TYR A 82 -11.20 -9.26 -11.20
CA TYR A 82 -10.45 -10.39 -11.75
C TYR A 82 -11.14 -10.95 -12.99
N ASN A 83 -10.36 -11.14 -14.05
CA ASN A 83 -10.78 -11.78 -15.28
C ASN A 83 -9.75 -12.83 -15.67
N ALA A 84 -10.20 -14.01 -16.08
CA ALA A 84 -9.30 -15.08 -16.48
C ALA A 84 -9.86 -15.92 -17.61
N MET A 85 -8.94 -16.41 -18.44
CA MET A 85 -9.15 -17.50 -19.37
C MET A 85 -8.53 -18.76 -18.79
N GLN A 86 -9.29 -19.85 -18.77
CA GLN A 86 -8.83 -21.15 -18.31
C GLN A 86 -8.88 -22.14 -19.47
N LEU A 87 -7.78 -22.85 -19.68
CA LEU A 87 -7.65 -23.93 -20.65
C LEU A 87 -7.33 -25.21 -19.90
N SER A 88 -8.04 -26.28 -20.21
CA SER A 88 -7.82 -27.60 -19.62
C SER A 88 -7.70 -28.63 -20.73
N LEU A 89 -6.64 -29.44 -20.66
CA LEU A 89 -6.40 -30.57 -21.52
C LEU A 89 -6.33 -31.83 -20.65
N ASN A 90 -7.25 -32.75 -20.87
CA ASN A 90 -7.23 -34.05 -20.23
C ASN A 90 -7.09 -35.14 -21.29
N ARG A 91 -6.04 -35.93 -21.17
CA ARG A 91 -5.83 -37.16 -21.94
C ARG A 91 -5.79 -38.33 -20.96
N ARG A 92 -6.78 -39.19 -21.05
CA ARG A 92 -6.79 -40.47 -20.34
C ARG A 92 -5.75 -41.41 -20.96
N ALA A 93 -5.28 -42.39 -20.18
CA ALA A 93 -4.22 -43.33 -20.56
C ALA A 93 -4.45 -43.90 -21.97
N ALA A 94 -3.79 -43.31 -22.97
CA ALA A 94 -3.89 -43.71 -24.37
C ALA A 94 -2.47 -43.95 -24.88
N ASN A 95 -2.21 -45.18 -25.29
CA ASN A 95 -0.89 -45.67 -25.68
C ASN A 95 0.16 -45.52 -24.54
N GLY A 96 -0.26 -45.79 -23.30
CA GLY A 96 0.61 -45.73 -22.12
C GLY A 96 0.83 -44.32 -21.54
N VAL A 97 0.27 -43.26 -22.14
CA VAL A 97 0.40 -41.88 -21.63
C VAL A 97 -0.92 -41.38 -21.05
N ALA A 98 -0.90 -40.93 -19.80
CA ALA A 98 -1.95 -40.13 -19.19
C ALA A 98 -1.44 -38.70 -18.92
N LEU A 99 -2.23 -37.69 -19.26
CA LEU A 99 -1.83 -36.28 -19.14
C LEU A 99 -3.00 -35.43 -18.66
N ASN A 100 -2.72 -34.54 -17.71
CA ASN A 100 -3.58 -33.46 -17.27
C ASN A 100 -2.77 -32.17 -17.34
N ALA A 101 -3.21 -31.22 -18.16
CA ALA A 101 -2.60 -29.90 -18.23
C ALA A 101 -3.67 -28.84 -18.03
N GLN A 102 -3.35 -27.85 -17.20
CA GLN A 102 -4.23 -26.72 -16.90
C GLN A 102 -3.41 -25.44 -17.04
N TYR A 103 -3.98 -24.49 -17.76
CA TYR A 103 -3.38 -23.18 -17.97
C TYR A 103 -4.41 -22.10 -17.67
N THR A 104 -4.02 -21.15 -16.83
CA THR A 104 -4.82 -19.97 -16.53
C THR A 104 -4.05 -18.73 -16.94
N TYR A 105 -4.68 -17.93 -17.80
CA TYR A 105 -4.25 -16.56 -18.09
C TYR A 105 -5.20 -15.61 -17.35
N GLY A 106 -4.72 -14.99 -16.28
CA GLY A 106 -5.52 -14.15 -15.39
C GLY A 106 -5.01 -12.71 -15.39
N TYR A 107 -5.90 -11.76 -15.16
CA TYR A 107 -5.51 -10.42 -14.77
C TYR A 107 -6.40 -9.93 -13.62
N SER A 108 -5.77 -9.35 -12.60
CA SER A 108 -6.41 -8.64 -11.48
C SER A 108 -6.04 -7.16 -11.53
N LYS A 109 -7.04 -6.26 -11.55
CA LYS A 109 -6.83 -4.83 -11.33
C LYS A 109 -7.86 -4.27 -10.36
N GLY A 110 -7.39 -3.37 -9.53
CA GLY A 110 -8.19 -2.58 -8.64
C GLY A 110 -7.41 -1.37 -8.16
N ASN A 111 -8.09 -0.53 -7.36
CA ASN A 111 -7.47 0.53 -6.58
C ASN A 111 -7.20 0.12 -5.13
N THR A 112 -7.61 -1.10 -4.74
CA THR A 112 -7.31 -1.67 -3.43
C THR A 112 -7.32 -3.19 -3.50
N ALA A 113 -6.48 -3.79 -2.66
CA ALA A 113 -6.44 -5.21 -2.37
C ALA A 113 -7.30 -5.60 -1.15
N GLY A 114 -7.94 -4.62 -0.51
CA GLY A 114 -8.70 -4.77 0.74
C GLY A 114 -8.02 -4.11 1.95
N SER A 115 -8.72 -4.10 3.09
CA SER A 115 -8.41 -3.26 4.27
C SER A 115 -7.02 -3.43 4.90
N ASN A 116 -6.33 -4.54 4.64
CA ASN A 116 -5.03 -4.89 5.25
C ASN A 116 -3.84 -4.79 4.29
N GLU A 117 -4.08 -4.51 3.00
CA GLU A 117 -3.03 -4.43 1.96
C GLU A 117 -2.81 -3.00 1.45
N ALA A 118 -3.38 -2.00 2.12
CA ALA A 118 -3.04 -0.60 1.87
C ALA A 118 -1.64 -0.35 2.44
N ALA A 119 -0.62 -0.33 1.57
CA ALA A 119 0.75 -0.01 1.95
C ALA A 119 0.76 1.37 2.65
N THR A 120 1.05 1.37 3.94
CA THR A 120 0.93 2.49 4.89
C THR A 120 1.77 3.72 4.56
N ALA A 121 2.59 3.69 3.49
CA ALA A 121 3.68 4.66 3.30
C ALA A 121 3.76 5.31 1.90
N ALA A 122 2.83 5.04 0.99
CA ALA A 122 2.91 5.56 -0.37
C ALA A 122 1.57 5.50 -1.11
N ASN A 123 0.56 6.16 -0.55
CA ASN A 123 -0.70 6.36 -1.24
C ASN A 123 -0.55 7.46 -2.32
N ASN A 124 -0.82 7.18 -3.59
CA ASN A 124 -0.78 8.22 -4.63
C ASN A 124 -2.01 9.11 -4.61
N ALA A 125 -3.09 8.70 -3.93
CA ALA A 125 -4.27 9.51 -3.75
C ALA A 125 -3.93 10.78 -2.96
N ARG A 126 -4.22 11.93 -3.57
CA ARG A 126 -3.98 13.25 -2.97
C ARG A 126 -5.10 13.66 -2.00
N ALA A 127 -6.23 12.95 -2.04
CA ALA A 127 -7.42 13.20 -1.24
C ALA A 127 -8.25 11.92 -1.06
N LEU A 128 -9.09 11.92 -0.02
CA LEU A 128 -10.04 10.84 0.34
C LEU A 128 -11.01 10.42 -0.78
N SER A 129 -11.19 11.25 -1.81
CA SER A 129 -12.08 10.96 -2.94
C SER A 129 -11.33 10.47 -4.18
N GLN A 130 -10.00 10.44 -4.17
CA GLN A 130 -9.17 10.26 -5.36
C GLN A 130 -8.37 8.94 -5.35
N PHE A 131 -8.99 7.86 -4.89
CA PHE A 131 -8.34 6.54 -4.86
C PHE A 131 -8.10 5.93 -6.26
N ASP A 132 -8.72 6.47 -7.29
CA ASP A 132 -8.51 6.01 -8.67
C ASP A 132 -7.07 6.20 -9.17
N TYR A 133 -6.27 7.06 -8.53
CA TYR A 133 -4.84 7.18 -8.82
C TYR A 133 -4.04 5.90 -8.52
N ASP A 134 -4.54 5.04 -7.64
CA ASP A 134 -3.93 3.75 -7.31
C ASP A 134 -4.49 2.60 -8.15
N ASN A 135 -5.38 2.88 -9.12
CA ASN A 135 -5.93 1.85 -9.97
C ASN A 135 -4.84 1.24 -10.88
N GLY A 136 -4.50 -0.02 -10.61
CA GLY A 136 -3.39 -0.70 -11.26
C GLY A 136 -3.52 -2.21 -11.18
N TYR A 137 -2.48 -2.93 -11.62
CA TYR A 137 -2.41 -4.36 -11.38
C TYR A 137 -2.18 -4.60 -9.89
N ASN A 138 -2.97 -5.50 -9.30
CA ASN A 138 -2.80 -5.82 -7.89
C ASN A 138 -1.47 -6.53 -7.66
N ASN A 139 -0.87 -6.38 -6.48
CA ASN A 139 0.39 -7.04 -6.12
C ASN A 139 0.29 -8.59 -6.13
N PHE A 140 -0.91 -9.14 -6.10
CA PHE A 140 -1.17 -10.58 -6.20
C PHE A 140 -1.61 -11.03 -7.61
N ASP A 141 -1.46 -10.17 -8.63
CA ASP A 141 -1.81 -10.51 -10.01
C ASP A 141 -0.83 -11.52 -10.62
N VAL A 142 -1.20 -12.80 -10.61
CA VAL A 142 -0.47 -13.84 -11.34
C VAL A 142 -1.01 -13.95 -12.76
N ARG A 143 -0.23 -13.43 -13.72
CA ARG A 143 -0.64 -13.37 -15.14
C ARG A 143 -0.76 -14.74 -15.79
N HIS A 144 0.23 -15.60 -15.57
CA HIS A 144 0.31 -16.93 -16.16
C HIS A 144 0.45 -17.96 -15.04
N ASN A 145 -0.42 -18.96 -15.01
CA ASN A 145 -0.32 -20.10 -14.12
C ASN A 145 -0.51 -21.39 -14.93
N PHE A 146 0.47 -22.30 -14.87
CA PHE A 146 0.49 -23.55 -15.60
C PHE A 146 0.75 -24.71 -14.65
N ASN A 147 -0.12 -25.71 -14.70
CA ASN A 147 0.02 -26.97 -14.00
C ASN A 147 0.00 -28.11 -15.02
N LEU A 148 0.94 -29.04 -14.89
CA LEU A 148 1.04 -30.23 -15.70
C LEU A 148 1.25 -31.44 -14.80
N SER A 149 0.51 -32.50 -15.07
CA SER A 149 0.73 -33.84 -14.53
C SER A 149 0.76 -34.82 -15.71
N ALA A 150 1.82 -35.60 -15.80
CA ALA A 150 1.99 -36.60 -16.84
C ALA A 150 2.45 -37.92 -16.21
N LEU A 151 1.87 -39.03 -16.68
CA LEU A 151 2.25 -40.39 -16.35
C LEU A 151 2.49 -41.15 -17.65
N TYR A 152 3.61 -41.86 -17.70
CA TYR A 152 3.98 -42.69 -18.83
C TYR A 152 4.34 -44.10 -18.38
N ASN A 153 3.60 -45.08 -18.89
CA ASN A 153 3.88 -46.48 -18.73
C ASN A 153 4.91 -46.88 -19.78
N ILE A 154 6.09 -47.31 -19.33
CA ILE A 154 7.18 -47.71 -20.23
C ILE A 154 6.77 -49.02 -20.94
N PRO A 155 6.74 -49.04 -22.29
CA PRO A 155 6.47 -50.25 -23.03
C PRO A 155 7.71 -51.16 -23.02
N GLY A 156 7.53 -52.44 -22.71
CA GLY A 156 8.63 -53.40 -22.70
C GLY A 156 8.32 -54.66 -21.89
N SER A 157 9.23 -55.63 -21.98
CA SER A 157 9.19 -56.89 -21.24
C SER A 157 10.57 -57.20 -20.68
N GLY A 158 10.63 -57.75 -19.46
CA GLY A 158 11.88 -58.06 -18.76
C GLY A 158 12.15 -57.10 -17.59
N ALA A 159 13.19 -57.41 -16.79
CA ALA A 159 13.44 -56.75 -15.50
C ALA A 159 13.71 -55.24 -15.59
N PHE A 160 14.24 -54.76 -16.73
CA PHE A 160 14.69 -53.38 -16.89
C PHE A 160 13.67 -52.45 -17.58
N THR A 161 12.71 -52.99 -18.33
CA THR A 161 11.75 -52.18 -19.13
C THR A 161 10.30 -52.59 -18.95
N GLY A 162 10.00 -53.71 -18.28
CA GLY A 162 8.63 -54.16 -18.03
C GLY A 162 8.04 -53.65 -16.72
N GLY A 163 6.78 -53.19 -16.74
CA GLY A 163 6.00 -52.85 -15.54
C GLY A 163 6.27 -51.48 -14.93
N TRP A 164 7.20 -50.70 -15.49
CA TRP A 164 7.58 -49.40 -14.96
C TRP A 164 6.62 -48.29 -15.41
N THR A 165 6.28 -47.40 -14.48
CA THR A 165 5.55 -46.15 -14.75
C THR A 165 6.39 -44.99 -14.24
N VAL A 166 6.59 -43.99 -15.09
CA VAL A 166 7.29 -42.76 -14.73
C VAL A 166 6.30 -41.61 -14.75
N GLY A 167 6.35 -40.78 -13.71
CA GLY A 167 5.49 -39.62 -13.56
C GLY A 167 6.28 -38.34 -13.39
N GLY A 168 5.67 -37.23 -13.82
CA GLY A 168 6.20 -35.89 -13.61
C GLY A 168 5.07 -34.91 -13.33
N ILE A 169 5.33 -33.98 -12.41
CA ILE A 169 4.44 -32.85 -12.13
C ILE A 169 5.26 -31.57 -12.30
N ALA A 170 4.70 -30.61 -13.01
CA ALA A 170 5.27 -29.28 -13.16
C ALA A 170 4.26 -28.22 -12.75
N ASN A 171 4.72 -27.27 -11.94
CA ASN A 171 3.97 -26.08 -11.55
C ASN A 171 4.81 -24.87 -11.91
N MET A 172 4.27 -24.01 -12.76
CA MET A 172 4.96 -22.82 -13.25
C MET A 172 4.02 -21.64 -13.17
N ARG A 173 4.53 -20.50 -12.70
CA ARG A 173 3.78 -19.24 -12.70
C ARG A 173 4.68 -18.08 -13.08
N SER A 174 4.08 -17.05 -13.69
CA SER A 174 4.76 -15.77 -13.86
C SER A 174 5.03 -15.10 -12.51
N GLY A 175 5.95 -14.14 -12.51
CA GLY A 175 6.18 -13.27 -11.36
C GLY A 175 4.96 -12.41 -11.02
N LEU A 176 5.00 -11.83 -9.82
CA LEU A 176 4.06 -10.83 -9.37
C LEU A 176 4.47 -9.44 -9.89
N PRO A 177 3.53 -8.49 -10.03
CA PRO A 177 3.86 -7.10 -10.34
C PRO A 177 4.76 -6.50 -9.27
N VAL A 178 5.65 -5.61 -9.70
CA VAL A 178 6.49 -4.83 -8.79
C VAL A 178 5.80 -3.50 -8.49
N PRO A 179 5.43 -3.21 -7.23
CA PRO A 179 4.84 -1.94 -6.88
C PRO A 179 5.90 -0.84 -6.98
N VAL A 180 5.58 0.24 -7.70
CA VAL A 180 6.40 1.46 -7.71
C VAL A 180 5.77 2.44 -6.75
N LEU A 181 6.44 2.67 -5.63
CA LEU A 181 5.96 3.53 -4.56
C LEU A 181 6.63 4.90 -4.64
N VAL A 182 5.85 5.95 -4.38
CA VAL A 182 6.36 7.32 -4.29
C VAL A 182 6.20 7.81 -2.85
N THR A 183 7.31 7.95 -2.15
CA THR A 183 7.31 8.58 -0.82
C THR A 183 7.36 10.08 -0.98
N ARG A 184 6.44 10.76 -0.31
CA ARG A 184 6.47 12.22 -0.16
C ARG A 184 6.66 12.52 1.33
N PRO A 185 7.59 13.40 1.73
CA PRO A 185 7.69 13.80 3.12
C PRO A 185 6.46 14.64 3.49
N ASP A 186 5.98 14.49 4.72
CA ASP A 186 4.85 15.28 5.23
C ASP A 186 5.23 16.75 5.49
N ILE A 187 6.52 16.99 5.73
CA ILE A 187 7.11 18.30 6.02
C ILE A 187 8.18 18.60 4.98
N VAL A 188 8.17 19.82 4.46
CA VAL A 188 9.26 20.38 3.66
C VAL A 188 9.66 21.74 4.22
N TYR A 189 10.85 22.23 3.85
CA TYR A 189 11.36 23.51 4.31
C TYR A 189 11.49 24.46 3.13
N ILE A 190 10.96 25.68 3.25
CA ILE A 190 10.97 26.70 2.20
C ILE A 190 11.87 27.86 2.65
N ASP A 191 12.83 28.24 1.81
CA ASP A 191 13.68 29.42 2.05
C ASP A 191 13.03 30.74 1.60
N GLY A 192 13.67 31.87 1.89
CA GLY A 192 13.19 33.20 1.49
C GLY A 192 13.09 33.44 -0.02
N ALA A 193 13.72 32.59 -0.85
CA ALA A 193 13.63 32.62 -2.30
C ALA A 193 12.55 31.67 -2.86
N GLY A 194 11.88 30.90 -1.99
CA GLY A 194 10.85 29.94 -2.36
C GLY A 194 11.36 28.55 -2.77
N ALA A 195 12.65 28.26 -2.58
CA ALA A 195 13.21 26.93 -2.87
C ALA A 195 12.84 25.92 -1.77
N VAL A 196 12.57 24.67 -2.20
CA VAL A 196 12.09 23.58 -1.33
C VAL A 196 13.22 22.63 -0.95
N TRP A 197 13.33 22.36 0.35
CA TRP A 197 14.40 21.57 0.94
C TRP A 197 13.86 20.46 1.85
N GLY A 198 14.62 19.36 1.97
CA GLY A 198 14.31 18.26 2.88
C GLY A 198 14.87 18.42 4.30
N ALA A 199 15.66 19.46 4.56
CA ALA A 199 16.35 19.67 5.83
C ALA A 199 16.16 21.11 6.36
N PRO A 200 16.08 21.27 7.69
CA PRO A 200 15.96 22.59 8.33
C PRO A 200 17.24 23.42 8.18
N ALA A 201 17.08 24.74 8.16
CA ALA A 201 18.17 25.72 8.26
C ALA A 201 17.60 27.03 8.80
N ALA A 202 18.47 27.92 9.29
CA ALA A 202 18.06 29.15 9.96
C ALA A 202 17.26 30.11 9.05
N ASP A 203 17.49 30.04 7.74
CA ASP A 203 16.83 30.82 6.70
C ASP A 203 15.58 30.13 6.10
N ARG A 204 15.17 29.00 6.67
CA ARG A 204 14.08 28.17 6.15
C ARG A 204 12.93 28.05 7.14
N THR A 205 11.74 27.95 6.58
CA THR A 205 10.49 27.77 7.32
C THR A 205 9.90 26.39 7.03
N ALA A 206 9.53 25.65 8.07
CA ALA A 206 8.87 24.37 7.90
C ALA A 206 7.43 24.57 7.42
N VAL A 207 7.01 23.82 6.41
CA VAL A 207 5.68 23.88 5.80
C VAL A 207 5.12 22.47 5.64
N ILE A 208 3.82 22.34 5.89
CA ILE A 208 3.09 21.08 5.70
C ILE A 208 2.98 20.82 4.21
N ASN A 209 3.56 19.71 3.76
CA ASN A 209 3.52 19.26 2.37
C ASN A 209 2.32 18.31 2.10
N LYS A 210 1.96 17.48 3.09
CA LYS A 210 0.81 16.56 3.01
C LYS A 210 -0.14 16.73 4.20
N PRO A 211 -1.14 17.63 4.10
CA PRO A 211 -2.10 17.86 5.17
C PRO A 211 -2.90 16.61 5.56
N GLY A 212 -3.12 15.70 4.61
CA GLY A 212 -3.79 14.42 4.86
C GLY A 212 -2.97 13.44 5.69
N GLY A 213 -1.64 13.58 5.78
CA GLY A 213 -0.76 12.51 6.23
C GLY A 213 -0.39 11.57 5.08
N GLY A 214 0.83 11.04 5.15
CA GLY A 214 1.43 10.15 4.14
C GLY A 214 1.22 8.68 4.41
#